data_AF-A0A538M017-F1
#
_entry.id   AF-A0A538M017-F1
#
_cell.length_a   1.000
_cell.length_b   1.000
_cell.length_c   1.000
_cell.angle_alpha   90.00
_cell.angle_beta   90.00
_cell.angle_gamma   90.00
#
_symmetry.space_group_name_H-M   'P 1'
#
loop_
_entity.id
_entity.type
_entity.pdbx_description
1 polymer ?
#
loop_
_entity_poly.entity_id
_entity_poly.type
_entity_poly.pdbx_seq_one_letter_code
_entity_poly.pdbx_strand_id
1 'polypeptide(L)'
;VRDVYGLRVFRFFGEALRQAGILILGSTMIIWTLMFILGLQCGIEGAYFTAAQGAPAYSGVFSAWCDLREITPYAFGYMMAAKVGTGIVAELGAMRISEEI
;
A
#
# COMPACT_ATOMS: atom_id res chain seq x y z
N VAL A 1 24.52 9.78 -9.11
CA VAL A 1 24.72 10.47 -7.81
C VAL A 1 25.09 11.94 -7.95
N ARG A 2 26.07 12.34 -8.78
CA ARG A 2 26.37 13.77 -9.04
C ARG A 2 25.17 14.58 -9.53
N ASP A 3 24.28 13.99 -10.34
CA ASP A 3 23.06 14.66 -10.82
C ASP A 3 21.99 14.85 -9.73
N VAL A 4 22.01 14.01 -8.68
CA VAL A 4 21.12 14.13 -7.51
C VAL A 4 21.58 15.30 -6.64
N TYR A 5 22.87 15.38 -6.33
CA TYR A 5 23.44 16.51 -5.59
C TYR A 5 23.42 17.81 -6.40
N GLY A 6 23.43 17.74 -7.74
CA GLY A 6 23.29 18.88 -8.62
C GLY A 6 21.85 19.34 -8.86
N LEU A 7 20.85 18.80 -8.13
CA LEU A 7 19.42 19.14 -8.23
C LEU A 7 18.80 19.00 -9.63
N ARG A 8 19.49 18.39 -10.60
CA ARG A 8 18.99 18.20 -11.96
C ARG A 8 17.78 17.26 -12.03
N VAL A 9 17.57 16.45 -11.01
CA VAL A 9 16.40 15.56 -10.85
C VAL A 9 15.10 16.35 -10.78
N PHE A 10 15.12 17.57 -10.23
CA PHE A 10 13.93 18.43 -10.17
C PHE A 10 13.43 18.86 -11.55
N ARG A 11 14.23 18.74 -12.61
CA ARG A 11 13.80 19.01 -13.98
C ARG A 11 12.61 18.15 -14.40
N PHE A 12 12.50 16.93 -13.88
CA PHE A 12 11.41 15.99 -14.19
C PHE A 12 10.40 15.84 -13.05
N PHE A 13 10.40 16.77 -12.09
CA PHE A 13 9.55 16.69 -10.91
C PHE A 13 8.05 16.64 -11.26
N GLY A 14 7.61 17.42 -12.25
CA GLY A 14 6.22 17.41 -12.72
C GLY A 14 5.81 16.05 -13.30
N GLU A 15 6.72 15.37 -13.99
CA GLU A 15 6.46 14.05 -14.56
C GLU A 15 6.39 12.97 -13.48
N ALA A 16 7.28 13.05 -12.48
CA ALA A 16 7.23 12.17 -11.32
C ALA A 16 5.91 12.31 -10.54
N LEU A 17 5.42 13.55 -10.35
CA LEU A 17 4.11 13.79 -9.74
C LEU A 17 2.95 13.27 -10.59
N ARG A 18 3.01 13.43 -11.91
CA ARG A 18 2.02 12.89 -12.85
C ARG A 18 1.92 11.37 -12.72
N GLN A 19 3.06 10.68 -12.76
CA GLN A 19 3.12 9.23 -12.66
C GLN A 19 2.68 8.74 -11.26
N ALA A 20 3.12 9.41 -10.19
CA ALA A 20 2.65 9.11 -8.84
C ALA A 20 1.13 9.29 -8.71
N GLY A 21 0.57 10.35 -9.31
CA GLY A 21 -0.88 10.59 -9.32
C GLY A 21 -1.66 9.48 -10.00
N ILE A 22 -1.20 9.01 -11.17
CA ILE A 22 -1.82 7.89 -11.89
C ILE A 22 -1.78 6.61 -11.04
N LEU A 23 -0.63 6.31 -10.45
CA LEU A 23 -0.45 5.11 -9.61
C LEU A 23 -1.32 5.13 -8.36
N ILE A 24 -1.42 6.30 -7.68
CA ILE A 24 -2.27 6.47 -6.51
C ILE A 24 -3.74 6.31 -6.90
N LEU A 25 -4.23 7.10 -7.84
CA LEU A 25 -5.65 7.10 -8.24
C LEU A 25 -6.10 5.75 -8.79
N GLY A 26 -5.26 5.08 -9.60
CA GLY A 26 -5.53 3.74 -10.12
C GLY A 26 -5.53 2.65 -9.03
N SER A 27 -4.91 2.91 -7.89
CA SER A 27 -4.78 1.94 -6.78
C SER A 27 -5.73 2.19 -5.62
N THR A 28 -6.26 3.42 -5.45
CA THR A 28 -7.08 3.83 -4.31
C THR A 28 -8.21 2.87 -3.99
N MET A 29 -9.03 2.47 -4.98
CA MET A 29 -10.18 1.60 -4.73
C MET A 29 -9.79 0.22 -4.17
N ILE A 30 -8.65 -0.33 -4.63
CA ILE A 30 -8.15 -1.61 -4.13
C ILE A 30 -7.55 -1.45 -2.73
N ILE A 31 -6.80 -0.37 -2.48
CA ILE A 31 -6.26 -0.05 -1.15
C ILE A 31 -7.40 0.00 -0.12
N TRP A 32 -8.45 0.76 -0.43
CA TRP A 32 -9.58 0.95 0.48
C TRP A 32 -10.32 -0.36 0.76
N THR A 33 -10.60 -1.13 -0.29
CA THR A 33 -11.26 -2.43 -0.15
C THR A 33 -10.44 -3.41 0.68
N LEU A 34 -9.13 -3.50 0.42
CA LEU A 34 -8.23 -4.38 1.15
C LEU A 34 -8.17 -3.99 2.63
N MET A 35 -7.97 -2.71 2.94
CA MET A 35 -7.90 -2.21 4.31
C MET A 35 -9.21 -2.41 5.07
N PHE A 36 -10.35 -2.25 4.39
CA PHE A 36 -11.66 -2.48 5.00
C PHE A 36 -11.84 -3.95 5.43
N ILE A 37 -11.55 -4.90 4.55
CA ILE A 37 -11.70 -6.34 4.84
C ILE A 37 -10.75 -6.76 5.97
N LEU A 38 -9.50 -6.29 5.92
CA LEU A 38 -8.48 -6.61 6.91
C LEU A 38 -8.80 -6.03 8.30
N GLY A 39 -9.27 -4.78 8.37
CA GLY A 39 -9.68 -4.17 9.63
C GLY A 39 -10.91 -4.86 10.25
N LEU A 40 -11.87 -5.30 9.41
CA LEU A 40 -12.99 -6.11 9.89
C LEU A 40 -12.52 -7.41 10.54
N GLN A 41 -11.51 -8.07 9.96
CA GLN A 41 -10.98 -9.32 10.50
C GLN A 41 -10.31 -9.10 11.87
N CYS A 42 -9.40 -8.13 12.02
CA CYS A 42 -8.78 -7.80 13.32
C CYS A 42 -9.84 -7.47 14.38
N GLY A 43 -10.88 -6.71 14.01
CA GLY A 43 -11.95 -6.32 14.94
C GLY A 43 -12.78 -7.51 15.44
N ILE A 44 -13.18 -8.40 14.52
CA ILE A 44 -13.99 -9.58 14.86
C ILE A 44 -13.17 -10.57 15.69
N GLU A 45 -11.96 -10.91 15.24
CA GLU A 45 -11.07 -11.84 15.94
C GLU A 45 -10.69 -11.31 17.33
N GLY A 46 -10.38 -10.01 17.43
CA GLY A 46 -10.07 -9.35 18.70
C GLY A 46 -11.23 -9.37 19.70
N ALA A 47 -12.46 -9.14 19.23
CA ALA A 47 -13.65 -9.19 20.08
C ALA A 47 -13.89 -10.60 20.64
N TYR A 48 -13.84 -11.63 19.79
CA TYR A 48 -14.01 -13.01 20.24
C TYR A 48 -12.87 -13.50 21.13
N PHE A 49 -11.62 -13.16 20.80
CA PHE A 49 -10.44 -13.52 21.58
C PHE A 49 -10.49 -12.94 23.00
N THR A 50 -10.76 -11.63 23.12
CA THR A 50 -10.79 -10.96 24.42
C THR A 50 -12.02 -11.36 25.25
N ALA A 51 -13.15 -11.67 24.60
CA ALA A 51 -14.31 -12.24 25.27
C ALA A 51 -14.01 -13.64 25.83
N ALA A 52 -13.33 -14.50 25.08
CA ALA A 52 -12.92 -15.83 25.52
C ALA A 52 -11.96 -15.79 26.72
N GLN A 53 -11.14 -14.74 26.81
CA GLN A 53 -10.21 -14.51 27.91
C GLN A 53 -10.86 -13.84 29.15
N GLY A 54 -12.16 -13.50 29.08
CA GLY A 54 -12.89 -12.83 30.15
C GLY A 54 -12.61 -11.33 30.28
N ALA A 55 -11.99 -10.72 29.27
CA ALA A 55 -11.49 -9.35 29.32
C ALA A 55 -11.96 -8.50 28.11
N PRO A 56 -13.27 -8.40 27.82
CA PRO A 56 -13.80 -7.79 26.59
C PRO A 56 -13.47 -6.29 26.43
N ALA A 57 -13.19 -5.59 27.53
CA ALA A 57 -12.77 -4.19 27.51
C ALA A 57 -11.42 -3.96 26.79
N TYR A 58 -10.58 -4.99 26.67
CA TYR A 58 -9.29 -4.90 25.97
C TYR A 58 -9.38 -5.11 24.46
N SER A 59 -10.57 -5.43 23.92
CA SER A 59 -10.78 -5.62 22.48
C SER A 59 -10.28 -4.43 21.64
N GLY A 60 -10.55 -3.20 22.07
CA GLY A 60 -10.10 -2.00 21.37
C GLY A 60 -8.58 -1.84 21.32
N VAL A 61 -7.87 -2.22 22.39
CA VAL A 61 -6.39 -2.17 22.44
C VAL A 61 -5.81 -3.21 21.49
N PHE A 62 -6.39 -4.42 21.47
CA PHE A 62 -5.98 -5.48 20.56
C PHE A 62 -6.17 -5.05 19.09
N SER A 63 -7.35 -4.54 18.73
CA SER A 63 -7.63 -4.12 17.36
C SER A 63 -6.70 -2.99 16.91
N ALA A 64 -6.47 -1.98 17.75
CA ALA A 64 -5.55 -0.89 17.42
C ALA A 64 -4.11 -1.38 17.17
N TRP A 65 -3.65 -2.37 17.94
CA TRP A 65 -2.33 -2.95 17.76
C TRP A 65 -2.23 -3.82 16.49
N CYS A 66 -3.24 -4.66 16.26
CA CYS A 66 -3.37 -5.51 15.07
C CYS A 66 -3.36 -4.66 13.79
N ASP A 67 -4.16 -3.59 13.74
CA ASP A 67 -4.29 -2.73 12.57
C ASP A 67 -3.00 -1.95 12.30
N LEU A 68 -2.56 -1.13 13.27
CA LEU A 68 -1.51 -0.14 13.04
C LEU A 68 -0.10 -0.75 12.95
N ARG A 69 0.18 -1.79 13.74
CA ARG A 69 1.54 -2.35 13.83
C ARG A 69 1.75 -3.52 12.87
N GLU A 70 0.75 -4.38 12.73
CA GLU A 70 0.90 -5.63 11.99
C GLU A 70 0.28 -5.50 10.61
N ILE A 71 -1.05 -5.50 10.52
CA ILE A 71 -1.74 -5.78 9.27
C ILE A 71 -1.58 -4.64 8.25
N THR A 72 -1.79 -3.38 8.63
CA THR A 72 -1.71 -2.25 7.68
C THR A 72 -0.35 -2.14 6.99
N PRO A 73 0.81 -2.11 7.70
CA PRO A 73 2.11 -1.99 7.02
C PRO A 73 2.45 -3.21 6.16
N TYR A 74 2.13 -4.43 6.60
CA TYR A 74 2.39 -5.63 5.78
C TYR A 74 1.52 -5.65 4.52
N ALA A 75 0.21 -5.41 4.66
CA ALA A 75 -0.71 -5.41 3.54
C ALA A 75 -0.37 -4.30 2.53
N PHE A 76 0.03 -3.12 3.01
CA PHE A 76 0.51 -2.04 2.14
C PHE A 76 1.74 -2.49 1.34
N GLY A 77 2.74 -3.09 1.99
CA GLY A 77 3.95 -3.59 1.31
C GLY A 77 3.63 -4.62 0.22
N TYR A 78 2.82 -5.64 0.55
CA TYR A 78 2.43 -6.66 -0.42
C TYR A 78 1.64 -6.08 -1.59
N MET A 79 0.69 -5.18 -1.32
CA MET A 79 -0.14 -4.58 -2.36
C MET A 79 0.68 -3.64 -3.27
N MET A 80 1.60 -2.86 -2.71
CA MET A 80 2.49 -2.02 -3.51
C MET A 80 3.37 -2.85 -4.44
N ALA A 81 3.92 -3.97 -3.96
CA ALA A 81 4.66 -4.89 -4.81
C ALA A 81 3.78 -5.53 -5.90
N ALA A 82 2.60 -6.04 -5.51
CA ALA A 82 1.72 -6.82 -6.37
C ALA A 82 1.02 -5.99 -7.45
N LYS A 83 0.61 -4.75 -7.16
CA LYS A 83 -0.14 -3.91 -8.11
C LYS A 83 0.74 -2.86 -8.79
N VAL A 84 1.47 -2.08 -8.00
CA VAL A 84 2.30 -0.99 -8.54
C VAL A 84 3.58 -1.54 -9.16
N GLY A 85 4.28 -2.44 -8.46
CA GLY A 85 5.51 -3.05 -8.97
C GLY A 85 5.29 -3.82 -10.27
N THR A 86 4.28 -4.69 -10.33
CA THR A 86 3.94 -5.43 -11.56
C THR A 86 3.45 -4.50 -12.68
N GLY A 87 2.70 -3.45 -12.36
CA GLY A 87 2.25 -2.45 -13.34
C GLY A 87 3.40 -1.72 -14.02
N ILE A 88 4.40 -1.27 -13.26
CA ILE A 88 5.61 -0.63 -13.81
C ILE A 88 6.35 -1.60 -14.74
N VAL A 89 6.50 -2.87 -14.34
CA VAL A 89 7.16 -3.89 -15.16
C VAL A 89 6.37 -4.16 -16.44
N ALA A 90 5.04 -4.21 -16.37
CA ALA A 90 4.18 -4.42 -17.54
C ALA A 90 4.25 -3.25 -18.53
N GLU A 91 4.29 -2.01 -18.04
CA GLU A 91 4.38 -0.80 -18.88
C GLU A 91 5.73 -0.74 -19.61
N LEU A 92 6.83 -0.97 -18.91
CA LEU A 92 8.17 -1.06 -19.51
C LEU A 92 8.28 -2.23 -20.51
N GLY A 93 7.67 -3.36 -20.20
CA GLY A 93 7.61 -4.50 -21.11
C GLY A 93 6.85 -4.18 -22.41
N ALA A 94 5.73 -3.46 -22.31
CA ALA A 94 4.95 -3.03 -23.47
C ALA A 94 5.74 -2.06 -24.35
N MET A 95 6.40 -1.05 -23.76
CA MET A 95 7.25 -0.09 -24.51
C MET A 95 8.35 -0.80 -25.31
N ARG A 96 8.97 -1.82 -24.71
CA ARG A 96 10.01 -2.63 -25.37
C ARG A 96 9.47 -3.44 -26.55
N ILE A 97 8.27 -4.02 -26.43
CA ILE A 97 7.65 -4.77 -27.54
C ILE A 97 7.24 -3.84 -28.69
N SER A 98 6.89 -2.59 -28.35
CA SER A 98 6.53 -1.55 -29.31
C SER A 98 7.73 -0.81 -29.92
N GLU A 99 8.97 -1.18 -29.58
CA GLU A 99 10.21 -0.53 -30.05
C GLU A 99 10.25 0.98 -29.72
N GLU A 100 9.61 1.41 -28.63
CA GLU A 100 9.73 2.78 -28.10
C GLU A 100 11.03 2.98 -27.29
N ILE A 101 11.59 1.89 -26.78
CA ILE A 101 12.88 1.78 -26.07
C ILE A 101 13.67 0.55 -26.53
#